data_AF-A0A4Q3TGN4-F1
#
_entry.id   AF-A0A4Q3TGN4-F1
#
_cell.length_a   1.000
_cell.length_b   1.000
_cell.length_c   1.000
_cell.angle_alpha   90.00
_cell.angle_beta   90.00
_cell.angle_gamma   90.00
#
_symmetry.space_group_name_H-M   'P 1'
#
loop_
_entity.id
_entity.type
_entity.pdbx_description
1 polymer ?
#
loop_
_entity_poly.entity_id
_entity_poly.type
_entity_poly.pdbx_seq_one_letter_code
_entity_poly.pdbx_strand_id
1 'polypeptide(L)'
;MTFIGTEIHKTFSTLFGPGPDDAKQAAKDKIAKRLALIEKRLAGGRDYLGGSDFSVADAYLFVMGRWARSFKLDMTDFPNFQAYLDRIAARPKVQAALAAEGLS
;
A
#
# COMPACT_ATOMS: atom_id res chain seq x y z
N MET A 1 13.27 -0.14 -4.90
CA MET A 1 12.55 1.13 -5.14
C MET A 1 11.80 1.15 -6.48
N THR A 2 12.39 0.66 -7.58
CA THR A 2 11.81 0.74 -8.93
C THR A 2 10.40 0.13 -9.04
N PHE A 3 10.16 -1.08 -8.51
CA PHE A 3 8.86 -1.77 -8.61
C PHE A 3 7.68 -0.99 -7.98
N ILE A 4 7.84 -0.48 -6.75
CA ILE A 4 6.75 0.25 -6.07
C ILE A 4 6.45 1.56 -6.81
N GLY A 5 7.50 2.25 -7.28
CA GLY A 5 7.38 3.53 -7.99
C GLY A 5 6.74 3.40 -9.37
N THR A 6 7.10 2.38 -10.16
CA THR A 6 6.63 2.27 -11.55
C THR A 6 5.35 1.47 -11.70
N GLU A 7 5.12 0.46 -10.85
CA GLU A 7 4.00 -0.47 -11.02
C GLU A 7 2.82 -0.17 -10.11
N ILE A 8 3.07 0.29 -8.89
CA ILE A 8 2.00 0.52 -7.90
C ILE A 8 1.56 1.98 -7.97
N HIS A 9 2.46 2.93 -7.77
CA HIS A 9 2.14 4.36 -7.75
C HIS A 9 1.51 4.87 -9.06
N LYS A 10 2.06 4.50 -10.24
CA LYS A 10 1.45 4.86 -11.53
C LYS A 10 0.05 4.26 -11.75
N THR A 11 -0.30 3.17 -11.08
CA THR A 11 -1.66 2.61 -11.23
C THR A 11 -2.67 3.40 -10.40
N PHE A 12 -2.24 4.00 -9.28
CA PHE A 12 -3.08 4.90 -8.49
C PHE A 12 -3.36 6.24 -9.19
N SER A 13 -2.50 6.73 -10.08
CA SER A 13 -2.75 8.01 -10.77
C SER A 13 -4.05 8.02 -11.59
N THR A 14 -4.46 6.86 -12.13
CA THR A 14 -5.75 6.71 -12.83
C THR A 14 -6.96 6.88 -11.89
N LEU A 15 -6.79 6.60 -10.59
CA LEU A 15 -7.86 6.76 -9.59
C LEU A 15 -8.01 8.20 -9.11
N PHE A 16 -6.92 8.98 -9.13
CA PHE A 16 -6.93 10.39 -8.72
C PHE A 16 -7.44 11.34 -9.82
N GLY A 17 -7.34 10.94 -11.10
CA GLY A 17 -7.76 11.76 -12.23
C GLY A 17 -9.25 11.62 -12.60
N PRO A 18 -9.80 12.58 -13.38
CA PRO A 18 -11.08 12.38 -14.04
C PRO A 18 -10.96 11.24 -15.05
N GLY A 19 -11.94 10.35 -15.09
CA GLY A 19 -11.93 9.20 -15.98
C GLY A 19 -13.21 8.38 -15.84
N PRO A 20 -13.57 7.61 -16.87
CA PRO A 20 -14.76 6.78 -16.84
C PRO A 20 -14.62 5.64 -15.83
N ASP A 21 -15.76 5.16 -15.32
CA ASP A 21 -15.80 4.20 -14.21
C ASP A 21 -15.14 2.85 -14.55
N ASP A 22 -15.20 2.44 -15.81
CA ASP A 22 -14.54 1.24 -16.34
C ASP A 22 -13.00 1.33 -16.23
N ALA A 23 -12.41 2.48 -16.56
CA ALA A 23 -10.98 2.73 -16.44
C ALA A 23 -10.53 2.72 -14.97
N LYS A 24 -11.35 3.27 -14.07
CA LYS A 24 -11.10 3.22 -12.62
C LYS A 24 -11.20 1.79 -12.09
N GLN A 25 -12.17 1.02 -12.55
CA GLN A 25 -12.31 -0.39 -12.15
C GLN A 25 -11.12 -1.22 -12.64
N ALA A 26 -10.70 -1.07 -13.90
CA ALA A 26 -9.51 -1.75 -14.42
C ALA A 26 -8.23 -1.38 -13.64
N ALA A 27 -8.11 -0.14 -13.18
CA ALA A 27 -7.00 0.28 -12.31
C ALA A 27 -7.06 -0.42 -10.94
N LYS A 28 -8.23 -0.53 -10.32
CA LYS A 28 -8.42 -1.27 -9.06
C LYS A 28 -8.03 -2.74 -9.21
N ASP A 29 -8.47 -3.41 -10.27
CA ASP A 29 -8.13 -4.81 -10.53
C ASP A 29 -6.62 -5.00 -10.70
N LYS A 30 -5.95 -4.06 -11.37
CA LYS A 30 -4.49 -4.07 -11.51
C LYS A 30 -3.79 -3.86 -10.17
N ILE A 31 -4.29 -2.97 -9.31
CA ILE A 31 -3.75 -2.79 -7.95
C ILE A 31 -3.92 -4.08 -7.14
N ALA A 32 -5.09 -4.71 -7.17
CA ALA A 32 -5.34 -5.97 -6.46
C ALA A 32 -4.34 -7.07 -6.87
N LYS A 33 -4.04 -7.20 -8.17
CA LYS A 33 -3.00 -8.12 -8.67
C LYS A 33 -1.61 -7.80 -8.11
N ARG A 34 -1.27 -6.52 -7.90
CA ARG A 34 0.01 -6.11 -7.32
C ARG A 34 0.04 -6.36 -5.80
N LEU A 35 -1.07 -6.13 -5.11
CA LEU A 35 -1.22 -6.46 -3.69
C LEU A 35 -1.07 -7.97 -3.46
N ALA A 36 -1.60 -8.82 -4.33
CA ALA A 36 -1.42 -10.27 -4.25
C ALA A 36 0.06 -10.71 -4.32
N LEU A 37 0.91 -9.98 -5.05
CA LEU A 37 2.36 -10.24 -5.08
C LEU A 37 3.04 -9.85 -3.76
N ILE A 38 2.61 -8.74 -3.16
CA ILE A 38 3.09 -8.27 -1.86
C ILE A 38 2.66 -9.23 -0.76
N GLU A 39 1.39 -9.63 -0.75
CA GLU A 39 0.82 -10.61 0.18
C GLU A 39 1.68 -11.89 0.20
N LYS A 40 1.96 -12.47 -0.97
CA LYS A 40 2.83 -13.64 -1.10
C LYS A 40 4.24 -13.41 -0.58
N ARG A 41 4.79 -12.20 -0.76
CA ARG A 41 6.14 -11.86 -0.29
C ARG A 41 6.21 -11.73 1.23
N LEU A 42 5.13 -11.24 1.85
CA LEU A 42 5.00 -11.07 3.30
C LEU A 42 4.62 -12.38 4.02
N ALA A 43 3.95 -13.32 3.33
CA ALA A 43 3.56 -14.62 3.87
C ALA A 43 4.74 -15.46 4.42
N GLY A 44 5.98 -15.15 4.03
CA GLY A 44 7.19 -15.77 4.57
C GLY A 44 7.58 -15.32 5.99
N GLY A 45 6.71 -14.63 6.73
CA GLY A 45 6.95 -14.20 8.11
C GLY A 45 7.90 -13.02 8.26
N ARG A 46 8.12 -12.24 7.20
CA ARG A 46 8.99 -11.05 7.25
C ARG A 46 8.25 -9.89 7.90
N ASP A 47 8.91 -9.18 8.79
CA ASP A 47 8.33 -7.99 9.41
C ASP A 47 8.28 -6.79 8.46
N TYR A 48 9.25 -6.71 7.53
CA TYR A 48 9.37 -5.66 6.53
C TYR A 48 9.73 -6.21 5.15
N LEU A 49 9.60 -5.40 4.09
CA LEU A 49 9.92 -5.80 2.72
C LEU A 49 11.38 -6.26 2.53
N GLY A 50 12.29 -5.67 3.33
CA GLY A 50 13.70 -6.00 3.38
C GLY A 50 14.07 -7.14 4.34
N GLY A 51 13.11 -7.68 5.11
CA GLY A 51 13.35 -8.67 6.17
C GLY A 51 13.08 -8.07 7.55
N SER A 52 14.12 -7.92 8.36
CA SER A 52 14.03 -7.52 9.78
C SER A 52 14.01 -6.00 10.01
N ASP A 53 14.57 -5.21 9.10
CA ASP A 53 14.70 -3.76 9.28
C ASP A 53 13.71 -2.97 8.42
N PHE A 54 13.10 -1.97 9.04
CA PHE A 54 12.26 -1.01 8.35
C PHE A 54 13.08 -0.13 7.41
N SER A 55 12.60 0.03 6.19
CA SER A 55 13.27 0.79 5.15
C SER A 55 12.36 1.83 4.50
N VAL A 56 12.92 2.67 3.64
CA VAL A 56 12.15 3.62 2.82
C VAL A 56 11.15 2.91 1.91
N ALA A 57 11.43 1.68 1.48
CA ALA A 57 10.49 0.89 0.70
C ALA A 57 9.21 0.60 1.49
N ASP A 58 9.33 0.43 2.81
CA ASP A 58 8.20 0.16 3.70
C ASP A 58 7.36 1.40 3.93
N ALA A 59 8.00 2.55 4.19
CA ALA A 59 7.31 3.84 4.27
C ALA A 59 6.51 4.11 2.99
N TYR A 60 7.11 3.85 1.82
CA TYR A 60 6.46 4.11 0.55
C TYR A 60 5.28 3.16 0.28
N LEU A 61 5.43 1.87 0.58
CA LEU A 61 4.34 0.91 0.45
C LEU A 61 3.20 1.20 1.43
N PHE A 62 3.51 1.68 2.64
CA PHE A 62 2.50 2.10 3.61
C PHE A 62 1.58 3.21 3.06
N VAL A 63 2.14 4.23 2.40
CA VAL A 63 1.34 5.28 1.75
C VAL A 63 0.41 4.69 0.68
N MET A 64 0.89 3.75 -0.15
CA MET A 64 0.05 3.10 -1.15
C MET A 64 -1.10 2.29 -0.51
N GLY A 65 -0.84 1.62 0.62
CA GLY A 65 -1.87 0.92 1.39
C GLY A 65 -2.95 1.85 1.94
N ARG A 66 -2.57 3.06 2.37
CA ARG A 66 -3.54 4.08 2.80
C ARG A 66 -4.41 4.57 1.66
N TRP A 67 -3.86 4.73 0.45
CA TRP A 67 -4.65 5.04 -0.73
C TRP A 67 -5.59 3.89 -1.11
N ALA A 68 -5.15 2.63 -1.00
CA ALA A 68 -6.02 1.48 -1.22
C ALA A 68 -7.25 1.52 -0.29
N ARG A 69 -7.05 1.80 1.02
CA ARG A 69 -8.15 2.01 1.98
C ARG A 69 -9.05 3.19 1.56
N SER A 70 -8.46 4.32 1.19
CA SER A 70 -9.20 5.54 0.81
C SER A 70 -10.08 5.35 -0.43
N PHE A 71 -9.61 4.57 -1.40
CA PHE A 71 -10.36 4.20 -2.62
C PHE A 71 -11.29 3.00 -2.43
N LYS A 72 -11.44 2.51 -1.19
CA LYS A 72 -12.29 1.36 -0.83
C LYS A 72 -11.97 0.11 -1.65
N LEU A 73 -10.69 -0.17 -1.87
CA LEU A 73 -10.29 -1.45 -2.45
C LEU A 73 -10.52 -2.55 -1.42
N ASP A 74 -11.09 -3.65 -1.86
CA ASP A 74 -11.17 -4.85 -1.04
C ASP A 74 -9.76 -5.40 -0.80
N MET A 75 -9.42 -5.59 0.47
CA MET A 75 -8.13 -6.14 0.90
C MET A 75 -8.31 -7.37 1.79
N THR A 76 -9.53 -7.91 1.89
CA THR A 76 -9.86 -9.08 2.71
C THR A 76 -8.98 -10.29 2.37
N ASP A 77 -8.64 -10.46 1.10
CA ASP A 77 -7.74 -11.51 0.59
C ASP A 77 -6.24 -11.26 0.90
N PHE A 78 -5.88 -10.14 1.53
CA PHE A 78 -4.49 -9.76 1.81
C PHE A 78 -4.21 -9.57 3.31
N PRO A 79 -4.42 -10.59 4.17
CA PRO A 79 -4.26 -10.47 5.62
C PRO A 79 -2.82 -10.15 6.06
N ASN A 80 -1.79 -10.70 5.40
CA ASN A 80 -0.40 -10.40 5.75
C ASN A 80 -0.05 -8.95 5.41
N PHE A 81 -0.56 -8.44 4.29
CA PHE A 81 -0.41 -7.04 3.93
C PHE A 81 -1.13 -6.11 4.92
N GLN A 82 -2.33 -6.47 5.37
CA GLN A 82 -3.03 -5.69 6.39
C GLN A 82 -2.25 -5.64 7.71
N ALA A 83 -1.80 -6.80 8.21
CA ALA A 83 -0.98 -6.86 9.43
C ALA A 83 0.34 -6.07 9.29
N TYR A 84 0.94 -6.09 8.10
CA TYR A 84 2.12 -5.29 7.77
C TYR A 84 1.84 -3.78 7.83
N LEU A 85 0.71 -3.32 7.29
CA LEU A 85 0.31 -1.91 7.38
C LEU A 85 0.10 -1.48 8.84
N ASP A 86 -0.55 -2.32 9.64
CA ASP A 86 -0.82 -2.02 11.05
C ASP A 86 0.48 -1.95 11.86
N ARG A 87 1.43 -2.85 11.59
CA ARG A 87 2.79 -2.80 12.17
C ARG A 87 3.50 -1.48 11.86
N ILE A 88 3.39 -0.99 10.63
CA ILE A 88 4.02 0.28 10.24
C ILE A 88 3.28 1.47 10.87
N ALA A 89 1.95 1.44 10.90
CA ALA A 89 1.12 2.48 11.51
C ALA A 89 1.42 2.65 13.01
N ALA A 90 1.78 1.57 13.71
CA ALA A 90 2.13 1.60 15.13
C ALA A 90 3.49 2.26 15.43
N ARG A 91 4.31 2.58 14.41
CA ARG A 91 5.63 3.18 14.64
C ARG A 91 5.50 4.65 15.08
N PRO A 92 6.16 5.10 16.16
CA PRO A 92 6.01 6.47 16.67
C PRO A 92 6.32 7.56 15.64
N LYS A 93 7.35 7.37 14.80
CA LYS A 93 7.70 8.32 13.74
C LYS A 93 6.65 8.38 12.62
N VAL A 94 5.96 7.27 12.36
CA VAL A 94 4.86 7.24 11.39
C VAL A 94 3.67 8.00 11.97
N GLN A 95 3.27 7.70 13.21
CA GLN A 95 2.19 8.43 13.89
C GLN A 95 2.46 9.94 13.97
N ALA A 96 3.69 10.35 14.30
CA ALA A 96 4.07 11.75 14.32
C ALA A 96 3.95 12.42 12.95
N ALA A 97 4.37 11.74 11.87
CA ALA A 97 4.21 12.24 10.51
C ALA A 97 2.73 12.36 10.11
N LEU A 98 1.92 11.35 10.43
CA LEU A 98 0.48 11.36 10.19
C LEU A 98 -0.19 12.57 10.88
N ALA A 99 0.10 12.78 12.16
CA ALA A 99 -0.43 13.91 12.91
C ALA A 99 0.01 15.26 12.32
N ALA A 100 1.27 15.39 11.90
CA ALA A 100 1.79 16.61 11.27
C ALA A 100 1.13 16.90 9.91
N GLU A 101 0.73 15.87 9.16
CA GLU A 101 -0.01 16.00 7.90
C GLU A 101 -1.53 16.15 8.11
N GLY A 102 -2.02 16.20 9.35
CA GLY A 102 -3.45 16.31 9.67
C GLY A 102 -4.24 15.03 9.43
N LEU A 103 -3.58 13.89 9.44
CA LEU A 103 -4.16 12.58 9.18
C LEU A 103 -4.16 11.74 10.46
N SER A 104 -5.30 11.12 10.80
CA SER A 104 -5.45 10.21 11.95
C SER A 104 -6.00 8.86 11.52
#